data_AF-A0A291B6Q2-F1
#
_entry.id   AF-A0A291B6Q2-F1
#
_cell.length_a   1.000
_cell.length_b   1.000
_cell.length_c   1.000
_cell.angle_alpha   90.00
_cell.angle_beta   90.00
_cell.angle_gamma   90.00
#
_symmetry.space_group_name_H-M   'P 1'
#
loop_
_entity.id
_entity.type
_entity.pdbx_description
1 polymer ?
#
loop_
_entity_poly.entity_id
_entity_poly.type
_entity_poly.pdbx_seq_one_letter_code
_entity_poly.pdbx_strand_id
1 'polypeptide(L)' 'MLGNLVMDALKELDKVAYIRFASVYHSFENIQDFGEEIARLEK' A
#
# COMPACT_ATOMS: atom_id res chain seq x y z
N MET A 1 8.33 8.04 9.93
CA MET A 1 8.89 8.80 8.78
C MET A 1 7.74 9.36 7.96
N LEU A 2 7.98 10.35 7.08
CA LEU A 2 6.93 10.96 6.24
C LEU A 2 6.16 9.93 5.41
N GLY A 3 6.84 8.90 4.88
CA GLY A 3 6.18 7.87 4.08
C GLY A 3 5.07 7.12 4.82
N ASN A 4 5.21 6.88 6.13
CA ASN A 4 4.15 6.26 6.93
C ASN A 4 2.92 7.18 7.03
N LEU A 5 3.12 8.49 7.23
CA LEU A 5 2.02 9.44 7.29
C LEU A 5 1.27 9.53 5.95
N VAL A 6 2.01 9.46 4.84
CA VAL A 6 1.43 9.41 3.49
C VAL A 6 0.65 8.11 3.29
N MET A 7 1.20 6.96 3.72
CA MET A 7 0.50 5.67 3.67
C MET A 7 -0.82 5.71 4.46
N ASP A 8 -0.80 6.24 5.68
CA ASP A 8 -1.99 6.30 6.53
C ASP A 8 -3.07 7.21 5.93
N ALA A 9 -2.67 8.36 5.37
CA ALA A 9 -3.60 9.25 4.67
C ALA A 9 -4.19 8.62 3.39
N LEU A 10 -3.36 7.91 2.61
CA LEU A 10 -3.80 7.29 1.36
C LEU A 10 -4.73 6.09 1.60
N LYS A 11 -4.54 5.32 2.68
CA LYS A 11 -5.44 4.19 3.03
C LYS A 11 -6.90 4.60 3.10
N GLU A 12 -7.17 5.77 3.68
CA GLU A 12 -8.52 6.31 3.85
C GLU A 12 -9.01 7.07 2.62
N LEU A 13 -8.11 7.78 1.93
CA LEU A 13 -8.48 8.66 0.82
C LEU A 13 -8.70 7.90 -0.49
N ASP A 14 -7.77 7.02 -0.85
CA ASP A 14 -7.77 6.30 -2.12
C ASP A 14 -6.92 5.01 -2.03
N LYS A 15 -7.61 3.87 -2.00
CA LYS A 15 -6.98 2.53 -1.91
C LYS A 15 -6.08 2.21 -3.11
N VAL A 16 -6.37 2.72 -4.32
CA VAL A 16 -5.53 2.49 -5.51
C VAL A 16 -4.25 3.31 -5.43
N ALA A 17 -4.34 4.56 -4.98
CA ALA A 17 -3.16 5.40 -4.75
C ALA A 17 -2.30 4.85 -3.61
N TYR A 18 -2.91 4.38 -2.53
CA TYR A 18 -2.22 3.68 -1.44
C TYR A 18 -1.38 2.51 -1.95
N ILE A 19 -1.98 1.61 -2.74
CA ILE A 19 -1.31 0.42 -3.26
C ILE A 19 -0.13 0.76 -4.17
N ARG A 20 -0.27 1.79 -5.03
CA ARG A 20 0.83 2.27 -5.89
C ARG A 20 1.97 2.89 -5.09
N PHE A 21 1.65 3.59 -4.01
CA PHE A 21 2.66 4.16 -3.13
C PHE A 21 3.37 3.06 -2.32
N ALA A 22 2.60 2.14 -1.75
CA ALA A 22 3.09 1.03 -0.95
C ALA A 22 4.04 0.12 -1.75
N SER A 23 3.77 -0.14 -3.04
CA SER A 23 4.64 -0.99 -3.86
C SER A 23 6.07 -0.45 -4.00
N VAL A 24 6.23 0.87 -4.06
CA VAL A 24 7.55 1.54 -4.09
C VAL A 24 8.12 1.66 -2.68
N TYR A 25 7.30 2.07 -1.71
CA TYR A 25 7.75 2.32 -0.33
C TYR A 25 8.22 1.05 0.39
N HIS A 26 7.58 -0.09 0.11
CA HIS A 26 7.93 -1.39 0.66
C HIS A 26 8.74 -2.28 -0.30
N SER A 27 9.08 -1.80 -1.49
CA SER A 27 9.86 -2.53 -2.49
C SER A 27 9.32 -3.94 -2.75
N PHE A 28 8.05 -4.05 -3.16
CA PHE A 28 7.46 -5.36 -3.47
C PHE A 28 8.26 -6.04 -4.59
N GLU A 29 8.73 -7.27 -4.36
CA GLU A 29 9.59 -7.98 -5.29
C GLU A 29 8.78 -8.92 -6.19
N ASN A 30 7.62 -9.37 -5.72
CA ASN A 30 6.80 -10.34 -6.42
C ASN A 30 5.29 -9.98 -6.38
N ILE A 31 4.51 -10.67 -7.21
CA ILE A 31 3.06 -10.43 -7.30
C ILE A 31 2.29 -10.98 -6.09
N GLN A 32 2.89 -11.91 -5.33
CA GLN A 32 2.34 -12.40 -4.08
C GLN A 32 2.30 -11.29 -3.02
N ASP A 33 3.38 -10.53 -2.85
CA ASP A 33 3.47 -9.40 -1.90
C ASP A 33 2.35 -8.38 -2.16
N PHE A 34 2.08 -8.12 -3.44
CA PHE A 34 0.99 -7.26 -3.89
C PHE A 34 -0.39 -7.84 -3.53
N GLY A 35 -0.61 -9.12 -3.80
CA GLY A 35 -1.87 -9.81 -3.49
C GLY A 35 -2.16 -9.86 -1.99
N GLU A 36 -1.14 -10.08 -1.17
CA GLU A 36 -1.27 -10.04 0.29
C GLU A 36 -1.68 -8.66 0.81
N GLU A 37 -1.10 -7.59 0.25
CA GLU A 37 -1.47 -6.22 0.61
C GLU A 37 -2.92 -5.89 0.21
N ILE A 38 -3.36 -6.29 -0.98
CA ILE A 38 -4.77 -6.15 -1.40
C ILE A 38 -5.70 -6.87 -0.42
N ALA A 39 -5.38 -8.13 -0.06
CA ALA A 39 -6.18 -8.91 0.86
C ALA A 39 -6.26 -8.28 2.28
N ARG A 40 -5.24 -7.53 2.70
CA ARG A 40 -5.26 -6.75 3.94
C ARG A 40 -6.21 -5.55 3.89
N LEU A 41 -6.44 -4.96 2.71
CA LEU A 41 -7.32 -3.78 2.52
C LEU A 41 -8.80 -4.11 2.31
N GLU A 42 -9.10 -5.37 1.98
CA GLU A 42 -10.47 -5.89 1.80
C GLU A 42 -11.07 -6.45 3.10
N LYS A 43 -10.26 -6.61 4.15
CA LYS A 43 -10.71 -6.93 5.52
C LYS A 43 -11.08 -5.68 6.29
#